data_AF-A0A7T8KKS7-F1
#
_entry.id   AF-A0A7T8KKS7-F1
#
_cell.length_a   1.000
_cell.length_b   1.000
_cell.length_c   1.000
_cell.angle_alpha   90.00
_cell.angle_beta   90.00
_cell.angle_gamma   90.00
#
_symmetry.space_group_name_H-M   'P 1'
#
loop_
_entity.id
_entity.type
_entity.pdbx_description
1 polymer ?
#
loop_
_entity_poly.entity_id
_entity_poly.type
_entity_poly.pdbx_seq_one_letter_code
_entity_poly.pdbx_strand_id
1 'polypeptide(L)'
;MDNSVVSEKNERNRELTLKEERNPLQPSSSSAANLAAHALAIQKSSLEGLLSLLKTLGSAFQEYSLFNCRKSLSILDDVSPHHRNKGWVLGLVAKNHFELGEYKEAK
;
A
#
# COMPACT_ATOMS: atom_id res chain seq x y z
N MET A 1 55.49 -51.47 18.39
CA MET A 1 55.21 -50.02 18.35
C MET A 1 53.99 -49.85 17.47
N ASP A 2 52.83 -49.73 18.12
CA ASP A 2 51.49 -49.81 17.52
C ASP A 2 51.16 -48.58 16.67
N ASN A 3 51.05 -48.77 15.36
CA ASN A 3 50.60 -47.72 14.43
C ASN A 3 49.09 -47.80 14.12
N SER A 4 48.32 -48.58 14.90
CA SER A 4 46.87 -48.76 14.70
C SER A 4 46.02 -47.71 15.43
N VAL A 5 46.53 -47.09 16.49
CA VAL A 5 45.75 -46.19 17.37
C VAL A 5 45.61 -44.77 16.78
N VAL A 6 46.47 -44.40 15.82
CA VAL A 6 46.46 -43.07 15.18
C VAL A 6 45.37 -42.98 14.10
N SER A 7 44.97 -44.10 13.49
CA SER A 7 43.94 -44.14 12.44
C SER A 7 42.52 -43.96 13.00
N GLU A 8 42.18 -44.64 14.10
CA GLU A 8 40.85 -44.57 14.70
C GLU A 8 40.52 -43.18 15.30
N LYS A 9 41.53 -42.47 15.82
CA LYS A 9 41.37 -41.08 16.30
C LYS A 9 41.14 -40.08 15.17
N ASN A 10 41.59 -40.39 13.96
CA ASN A 10 41.44 -39.51 12.81
C ASN A 10 40.09 -39.70 12.09
N GLU A 11 39.52 -40.91 12.14
CA GLU A 11 38.19 -41.18 11.60
C GLU A 11 37.07 -40.66 12.51
N ARG A 12 37.24 -40.77 13.84
CA ARG A 12 36.29 -40.22 14.82
C ARG A 12 36.22 -38.70 14.78
N ASN A 13 37.33 -38.03 14.45
CA ASN A 13 37.35 -36.58 14.21
C ASN A 13 36.66 -36.18 12.89
N ARG A 14 36.48 -37.09 11.94
CA ARG A 14 35.86 -36.80 10.64
C ARG A 14 34.34 -37.03 10.66
N GLU A 15 33.86 -37.94 11.51
CA GLU A 15 32.43 -38.16 11.73
C GLU A 15 31.77 -37.10 12.63
N LEU A 16 32.53 -36.47 13.53
CA LEU A 16 32.07 -35.33 14.33
C LEU A 16 31.82 -34.07 13.48
N THR A 17 32.39 -33.99 12.28
CA THR A 17 32.24 -32.84 11.38
C THR A 17 31.09 -33.01 10.37
N LEU A 18 30.37 -34.14 10.38
CA LEU A 18 29.33 -34.44 9.38
C LEU A 18 27.91 -34.56 9.94
N LYS A 19 27.71 -34.34 11.25
CA LYS A 19 26.38 -34.46 11.88
C LYS A 19 25.86 -33.26 12.66
N GLU A 20 26.56 -32.14 12.74
CA GLU A 20 26.08 -31.04 13.58
C GLU A 20 26.43 -29.66 13.05
N GLU A 21 25.69 -29.19 12.04
CA GLU A 21 25.36 -27.76 11.90
C GLU A 21 24.06 -27.55 11.09
N ARG A 22 22.99 -28.29 11.42
CA ARG A 22 21.66 -27.69 11.26
C ARG A 22 21.46 -26.79 12.46
N ASN A 23 21.90 -25.55 12.31
CA ASN A 23 21.72 -24.49 13.29
C ASN A 23 20.22 -24.33 13.62
N PRO A 24 19.71 -24.74 14.80
CA PRO A 24 18.28 -24.70 15.10
C PRO A 24 17.77 -23.30 15.47
N LEU A 25 18.64 -22.28 15.43
CA LEU A 25 18.34 -20.94 15.91
C LEU A 25 18.89 -19.84 14.99
N GLN A 26 18.88 -20.04 13.67
CA GLN A 26 18.74 -18.86 12.82
C GLN A 26 17.30 -18.38 12.96
N PRO A 27 17.02 -17.20 13.55
CA PRO A 27 15.77 -16.54 13.23
C PRO A 27 15.82 -16.39 11.72
N SER A 28 14.90 -17.06 11.02
CA SER A 28 14.74 -16.90 9.59
C SER A 28 14.53 -15.42 9.33
N SER A 29 15.60 -14.71 9.00
CA SER A 29 15.57 -13.29 8.63
C SER A 29 14.59 -13.08 7.47
N SER A 30 14.37 -14.14 6.68
CA SER A 30 13.34 -14.28 5.67
C SER A 30 11.91 -14.15 6.22
N SER A 31 11.53 -14.76 7.34
CA SER A 31 10.13 -14.72 7.81
C SER A 31 9.72 -13.36 8.40
N ALA A 32 10.63 -12.69 9.13
CA ALA A 32 10.38 -11.34 9.64
C ALA A 32 10.35 -10.29 8.52
N ALA A 33 11.27 -10.39 7.55
CA ALA A 33 11.27 -9.53 6.37
C ALA A 33 10.04 -9.78 5.48
N ASN A 34 9.61 -11.04 5.32
CA ASN A 34 8.40 -11.40 4.58
C ASN A 34 7.14 -10.87 5.29
N LEU A 35 7.07 -10.95 6.62
CA LEU A 35 5.95 -10.38 7.38
C LEU A 35 5.89 -8.86 7.26
N ALA A 36 7.03 -8.17 7.35
CA ALA A 36 7.11 -6.72 7.16
C ALA A 36 6.71 -6.31 5.73
N ALA A 37 7.18 -7.03 4.72
CA ALA A 37 6.78 -6.80 3.32
C ALA A 37 5.27 -7.03 3.11
N HIS A 38 4.70 -8.06 3.74
CA HIS A 38 3.27 -8.33 3.65
C HIS A 38 2.43 -7.26 4.38
N ALA A 39 2.87 -6.80 5.55
CA ALA A 39 2.23 -5.71 6.27
C ALA A 39 2.24 -4.41 5.45
N LEU A 40 3.36 -4.09 4.79
CA LEU A 40 3.44 -2.95 3.88
C LEU A 40 2.54 -3.10 2.65
N ALA A 41 2.41 -4.31 2.10
CA ALA A 41 1.51 -4.57 0.99
C ALA A 41 0.04 -4.35 1.39
N ILE A 42 -0.37 -4.85 2.56
CA ILE A 42 -1.72 -4.63 3.12
C ILE A 42 -1.97 -3.14 3.36
N GLN A 43 -0.98 -2.42 3.90
CA GLN A 43 -1.09 -0.98 4.11
C GLN A 43 -1.28 -0.24 2.77
N LYS A 44 -0.48 -0.58 1.75
CA LYS A 44 -0.60 0.02 0.42
C LYS A 44 -1.98 -0.24 -0.21
N SER A 45 -2.44 -1.49 -0.19
CA SER A 45 -3.75 -1.83 -0.76
C SER A 45 -4.90 -1.13 -0.03
N SER A 46 -4.78 -0.96 1.28
CA SER A 46 -5.79 -0.27 2.10
C SER A 46 -5.88 1.23 1.78
N LEU A 47 -4.78 1.85 1.33
CA LEU A 47 -4.71 3.28 1.04
C LEU A 47 -5.03 3.62 -0.42
N GLU A 48 -4.83 2.69 -1.34
CA GLU A 48 -4.90 2.96 -2.79
C GLU A 48 -6.24 3.56 -3.23
N GLY A 49 -7.36 2.98 -2.77
CA GLY A 49 -8.70 3.50 -3.08
C GLY A 49 -8.98 4.88 -2.48
N LEU A 50 -8.54 5.10 -1.23
CA LEU A 50 -8.71 6.38 -0.55
C LEU A 50 -7.89 7.49 -1.21
N LEU A 51 -6.62 7.21 -1.53
CA LEU A 51 -5.73 8.17 -2.18
C LEU A 51 -6.18 8.48 -3.60
N SER A 52 -6.69 7.48 -4.33
CA SER A 52 -7.28 7.69 -5.65
C SER A 52 -8.49 8.62 -5.58
N LEU A 53 -9.41 8.39 -4.63
CA LEU A 53 -10.54 9.29 -4.39
C LEU A 53 -10.08 10.71 -4.04
N LEU A 54 -9.15 10.86 -3.09
CA LEU A 54 -8.62 12.16 -2.67
C LEU A 54 -7.97 12.91 -3.84
N LYS A 55 -7.25 12.21 -4.71
CA LYS A 55 -6.67 12.80 -5.92
C LYS A 55 -7.76 13.35 -6.84
N THR A 56 -8.80 12.57 -7.12
CA THR A 56 -9.94 13.01 -7.97
C THR A 56 -10.64 14.23 -7.37
N LEU A 57 -10.96 14.20 -6.08
CA LEU A 57 -11.61 15.33 -5.40
C LEU A 57 -10.71 16.57 -5.35
N GLY A 58 -9.41 16.38 -5.13
CA GLY A 58 -8.42 17.45 -5.16
C GLY A 58 -8.30 18.09 -6.53
N SER A 59 -8.26 17.30 -7.60
CA SER A 59 -8.25 17.79 -8.98
C SER A 59 -9.53 18.57 -9.31
N ALA A 60 -10.71 18.08 -8.92
CA ALA A 60 -11.96 18.82 -9.10
C ALA A 60 -11.95 20.16 -8.36
N PHE A 61 -11.46 20.19 -7.11
CA PHE A 61 -11.38 21.41 -6.31
C PHE A 61 -10.36 22.40 -6.88
N GLN A 62 -9.23 21.91 -7.41
CA GLN A 62 -8.25 22.74 -8.11
C GLN A 62 -8.86 23.41 -9.35
N GLU A 63 -9.57 22.65 -10.19
CA GLU A 63 -10.24 23.23 -11.38
C GLU A 63 -11.32 24.25 -10.99
N TYR A 64 -12.09 23.98 -9.94
CA TYR A 64 -13.03 24.96 -9.36
C TYR A 64 -12.32 26.23 -8.92
N SER A 65 -11.19 26.11 -8.20
CA SER A 65 -10.41 27.26 -7.73
C SER A 65 -9.82 28.11 -8.87
N LEU A 66 -9.64 27.50 -10.04
CA LEU A 66 -9.22 28.17 -11.27
C LEU A 66 -10.42 28.68 -12.11
N PHE A 67 -11.64 28.61 -11.56
CA PHE A 67 -12.91 28.96 -12.23
C PHE A 67 -13.24 28.11 -13.47
N ASN A 68 -12.58 26.97 -13.66
CA ASN A 68 -12.89 26.00 -14.72
C ASN A 68 -14.09 25.11 -14.34
N CYS A 69 -15.23 25.74 -14.05
CA CYS A 69 -16.34 25.10 -13.35
C CYS A 69 -16.95 23.90 -14.10
N ARG A 70 -17.05 23.97 -15.44
CA ARG A 70 -17.50 22.83 -16.27
C ARG A 70 -16.56 21.63 -16.18
N LYS A 71 -15.25 21.88 -16.11
CA LYS A 71 -14.24 20.81 -15.98
C LYS A 71 -14.27 20.21 -14.58
N SER A 72 -14.42 21.03 -13.55
CA SER A 72 -14.62 20.57 -12.18
C SER A 72 -15.83 19.64 -12.07
N LEU A 73 -16.98 20.04 -12.62
CA LEU A 73 -18.20 19.21 -12.66
C LEU A 73 -17.97 17.87 -13.35
N SER A 74 -17.31 17.88 -14.53
CA SER A 74 -16.97 16.63 -15.23
C SER A 74 -16.13 15.67 -14.38
N ILE A 75 -15.18 16.18 -13.60
CA ILE A 75 -14.36 15.34 -12.71
C ILE A 75 -15.20 14.82 -11.52
N LEU A 76 -16.14 15.61 -11.02
CA LEU A 76 -17.04 15.21 -9.93
C LEU A 76 -18.08 14.17 -10.36
N ASP A 77 -18.43 14.12 -11.65
CA ASP A 77 -19.32 13.10 -12.22
C ASP A 77 -18.66 11.71 -12.27
N ASP A 78 -17.32 11.66 -12.41
CA ASP A 78 -16.54 10.42 -12.38
C ASP A 78 -16.41 9.83 -10.96
N VAL A 79 -16.78 10.58 -9.92
CA VAL A 79 -16.75 10.10 -8.54
C VAL A 79 -17.88 9.10 -8.30
N SER A 80 -17.55 7.94 -7.70
CA SER A 80 -18.53 6.91 -7.34
C SER A 80 -19.76 7.50 -6.61
N PRO A 81 -21.00 7.06 -6.93
CA PRO A 81 -22.22 7.64 -6.37
C PRO A 81 -22.27 7.69 -4.84
N HIS A 82 -21.67 6.71 -4.16
CA HIS A 82 -21.60 6.66 -2.70
C HIS A 82 -20.82 7.82 -2.08
N HIS A 83 -19.79 8.31 -2.78
CA HIS A 83 -18.98 9.45 -2.34
C HIS A 83 -19.50 10.77 -2.91
N ARG A 84 -20.08 10.76 -4.11
CA ARG A 84 -20.68 11.95 -4.75
C ARG A 84 -21.86 12.52 -3.95
N ASN A 85 -22.66 11.67 -3.32
CA ASN A 85 -23.81 12.08 -2.51
C ASN A 85 -23.43 12.62 -1.11
N LYS A 86 -22.14 12.77 -0.80
CA LYS A 86 -21.70 13.38 0.47
C LYS A 86 -21.80 14.90 0.38
N GLY A 87 -22.17 15.53 1.50
CA GLY A 87 -22.45 16.97 1.57
C GLY A 87 -21.31 17.87 1.07
N TRP A 88 -20.05 17.47 1.27
CA TRP A 88 -18.91 18.23 0.74
C TRP A 88 -18.89 18.25 -0.80
N VAL A 89 -19.11 17.11 -1.46
CA VAL A 89 -19.14 17.02 -2.92
C VAL A 89 -20.35 17.76 -3.48
N LEU A 90 -21.54 17.54 -2.90
CA LEU A 90 -22.76 18.25 -3.30
C LEU A 90 -22.61 19.77 -3.14
N GLY A 91 -22.01 20.23 -2.04
CA GLY A 91 -21.72 21.65 -1.84
C GLY A 91 -20.75 22.22 -2.87
N LEU A 92 -19.76 21.43 -3.30
CA LEU A 92 -18.84 21.84 -4.38
C LEU A 92 -19.54 21.88 -5.75
N VAL A 93 -20.43 20.92 -6.05
CA VAL A 93 -21.27 20.93 -7.26
C VAL A 93 -22.16 22.17 -7.30
N ALA A 94 -22.85 22.46 -6.20
CA ALA A 94 -23.70 23.65 -6.09
C ALA A 94 -22.90 24.95 -6.31
N LYS A 95 -21.69 25.04 -5.73
CA LYS A 95 -20.77 26.17 -5.98
C LYS A 95 -20.38 26.30 -7.45
N ASN A 96 -20.05 25.19 -8.12
CA ASN A 96 -19.73 25.23 -9.54
C ASN A 96 -20.90 25.74 -10.40
N HIS A 97 -22.12 25.24 -10.16
CA HIS A 97 -23.32 25.73 -10.86
C HIS A 97 -23.61 27.21 -10.54
N PHE A 98 -23.38 27.63 -9.29
CA PHE A 98 -23.53 29.03 -8.90
C PHE A 98 -22.57 29.95 -9.67
N GLU A 99 -21.29 29.58 -9.78
CA GLU A 99 -20.29 30.35 -10.55
C GLU A 99 -20.61 30.38 -12.06
N LEU A 100 -21.27 29.33 -12.59
CA LEU A 100 -21.74 29.29 -13.98
C LEU A 100 -23.03 30.10 -14.23
N GLY A 101 -23.64 30.66 -13.19
CA GLY A 101 -24.94 31.35 -13.28
C GLY A 101 -26.14 30.40 -13.41
N GLU A 102 -25.94 29.10 -13.20
CA GLU A 102 -26.94 28.03 -13.31
C GLU A 102 -27.71 27.87 -11.98
N TYR A 103 -28.28 28.96 -11.47
CA TYR A 103 -28.84 29.02 -10.09
C TYR A 103 -29.96 28.03 -9.79
N LYS A 104 -30.67 27.53 -10.81
CA LYS A 104 -31.69 26.50 -10.64
C LYS A 104 -31.08 25.16 -10.24
N GLU A 105 -29.92 24.85 -10.79
CA GLU A 105 -29.17 23.60 -10.54
C GLU A 105 -28.32 23.70 -9.27
N ALA A 106 -28.08 24.90 -8.76
CA ALA A 106 -27.32 25.16 -7.54
C ALA A 106 -28.14 25.04 -6.23
N LYS A 107 -29.45 24.74 -6.31
CA LYS A 107 -30.39 24.75 -5.19
C LYS A 107 -30.54 23.38 -4.52
#